data_AF-A0A958JG98-F1
#
_entry.id   AF-A0A958JG98-F1
#
_cell.length_a   1.000
_cell.length_b   1.000
_cell.length_c   1.000
_cell.angle_alpha   90.00
_cell.angle_beta   90.00
_cell.angle_gamma   90.00
#
_symmetry.space_group_name_H-M   'P 1'
#
loop_
_entity.id
_entity.type
_entity.pdbx_description
1 polymer ?
#
loop_
_entity_poly.entity_id
_entity_poly.type
_entity_poly.pdbx_seq_one_letter_code
_entity_poly.pdbx_strand_id
1 'polypeptide(L)'
;MKFATNGSSRGAGSGFVRLALSACSFVALIVQPVVADEADVLQVLSQRDTPAEMSQPEILESLAGGQDALVRILLDYRTKETPPFVGIRAQKLLLGYANREDVADALAGDVTSEEYFGLARIVSLHLDQVPSEATRSRLGRAIIERAKKEARFERYARGLLQSQDPAVSRMAREAFTE
;
A
#
# COMPACT_ATOMS: atom_id res chain seq x y z
N MET A 1 79.96 7.84 -46.98
CA MET A 1 80.76 6.60 -46.96
C MET A 1 80.35 5.77 -45.75
N LYS A 2 80.11 4.47 -45.99
CA LYS A 2 79.99 3.31 -45.08
C LYS A 2 78.69 3.06 -44.27
N PHE A 3 78.11 1.92 -44.67
CA PHE A 3 77.03 1.10 -44.12
C PHE A 3 77.46 0.29 -42.88
N ALA A 4 76.47 -0.14 -42.08
CA ALA A 4 76.23 -1.50 -41.53
C ALA A 4 75.31 -1.38 -40.28
N THR A 5 74.02 -1.72 -40.30
CA THR A 5 73.32 -3.03 -40.24
C THR A 5 73.40 -3.81 -38.91
N ASN A 6 72.18 -4.05 -38.39
CA ASN A 6 71.64 -5.27 -37.77
C ASN A 6 71.89 -5.60 -36.28
N GLY A 7 70.75 -5.80 -35.60
CA GLY A 7 70.59 -6.61 -34.39
C GLY A 7 69.10 -6.80 -34.09
N SER A 8 68.53 -7.92 -34.53
CA SER A 8 67.12 -8.30 -34.42
C SER A 8 66.98 -9.55 -33.54
N SER A 9 66.07 -9.53 -32.57
CA SER A 9 65.42 -10.71 -31.96
C SER A 9 64.15 -10.24 -31.23
N ARG A 10 62.95 -10.39 -31.83
CA ARG A 10 62.04 -11.54 -31.76
C ARG A 10 61.71 -12.05 -30.34
N GLY A 11 60.55 -11.60 -29.85
CA GLY A 11 59.54 -12.39 -29.12
C GLY A 11 58.19 -11.71 -29.42
N ALA A 12 57.30 -12.27 -30.26
CA ALA A 12 56.25 -13.23 -29.88
C ALA A 12 55.48 -12.72 -28.65
N GLY A 13 54.20 -12.34 -28.69
CA GLY A 13 53.06 -12.78 -29.48
C GLY A 13 51.87 -12.84 -28.51
N SER A 14 50.65 -12.57 -29.01
CA SER A 14 49.36 -12.49 -28.29
C SER A 14 49.24 -11.33 -27.28
N GLY A 15 48.45 -10.28 -27.50
CA GLY A 15 47.19 -10.19 -28.21
C GLY A 15 46.04 -10.36 -27.22
N PHE A 16 45.60 -9.28 -26.56
CA PHE A 16 44.27 -9.21 -25.94
C PHE A 16 43.74 -7.76 -25.97
N VAL A 17 42.70 -7.59 -26.78
CA VAL A 17 41.43 -6.94 -26.45
C VAL A 17 41.44 -5.43 -26.17
N ARG A 18 40.95 -4.72 -27.19
CA ARG A 18 40.14 -3.50 -27.10
C ARG A 18 39.31 -3.46 -25.82
N LEU A 19 39.37 -2.37 -25.07
CA LEU A 19 38.15 -1.77 -24.55
C LEU A 19 38.37 -0.28 -24.35
N ALA A 20 37.71 0.51 -25.20
CA ALA A 20 37.48 1.90 -24.91
C ALA A 20 36.65 1.95 -23.61
N LEU A 21 37.27 2.40 -22.53
CA LEU A 21 36.56 2.69 -21.29
C LEU A 21 35.76 3.97 -21.54
N SER A 22 34.56 3.79 -22.10
CA SER A 22 33.51 4.80 -22.05
C SER A 22 33.29 5.10 -20.58
N ALA A 23 33.70 6.30 -20.16
CA ALA A 23 33.31 6.87 -18.89
C ALA A 23 31.81 7.16 -18.95
N CYS A 24 31.00 6.11 -18.85
CA CYS A 24 29.66 6.24 -18.33
C CYS A 24 29.86 6.62 -16.86
N SER A 25 29.77 7.92 -16.57
CA SER A 25 29.39 8.38 -15.25
C SER A 25 28.08 7.68 -14.91
N PHE A 26 28.20 6.51 -14.28
CA PHE A 26 27.15 6.00 -13.43
C PHE A 26 27.02 7.05 -12.34
N VAL A 27 26.13 8.02 -12.58
CA VAL A 27 25.45 8.69 -11.49
C VAL A 27 24.71 7.56 -10.81
N ALA A 28 25.38 6.91 -9.87
CA ALA A 28 24.71 6.25 -8.77
C ALA A 28 23.92 7.37 -8.12
N LEU A 29 22.70 7.57 -8.62
CA LEU A 29 21.68 8.28 -7.91
C LEU A 29 21.52 7.41 -6.66
N ILE A 30 22.27 7.75 -5.62
CA ILE A 30 21.93 7.40 -4.27
C ILE A 30 20.61 8.14 -4.09
N VAL A 31 19.52 7.48 -4.49
CA VAL A 31 18.21 7.71 -3.92
C VAL A 31 18.47 7.41 -2.46
N GLN A 32 18.80 8.46 -1.70
CA GLN A 32 18.55 8.40 -0.28
C GLN A 32 17.09 7.98 -0.20
N PRO A 33 16.74 6.88 0.49
CA PRO A 33 15.35 6.74 0.87
C PRO A 33 15.08 8.04 1.61
N VAL A 34 14.23 8.91 1.05
CA VAL A 34 13.58 9.95 1.83
C VAL A 34 13.01 9.15 2.97
N VAL A 35 13.64 9.26 4.14
CA VAL A 35 13.17 8.61 5.34
C VAL A 35 11.86 9.33 5.56
N ALA A 36 10.78 8.71 5.07
CA ALA A 36 9.43 9.07 5.42
C ALA A 36 9.46 9.26 6.92
N ASP A 37 9.05 10.43 7.41
CA ASP A 37 9.06 10.65 8.84
C ASP A 37 7.87 9.88 9.43
N GLU A 38 8.06 8.56 9.50
CA GLU A 38 7.11 7.58 10.00
C GLU A 38 6.72 7.95 11.44
N ALA A 39 7.65 8.58 12.17
CA ALA A 39 7.38 9.11 13.50
C ALA A 39 6.37 10.27 13.47
N ASP A 40 6.46 11.18 12.50
CA ASP A 40 5.49 12.28 12.34
C ASP A 40 4.11 11.77 11.95
N VAL A 41 4.04 10.85 10.97
CA VAL A 41 2.77 10.21 10.59
C VAL A 41 2.17 9.45 11.78
N LEU A 42 2.98 8.72 12.53
CA LEU A 42 2.55 7.99 13.72
C LEU A 42 2.11 8.95 14.83
N GLN A 43 2.78 10.09 15.01
CA GLN A 43 2.39 11.11 15.97
C GLN A 43 1.00 11.66 15.63
N VAL A 44 0.74 11.96 14.35
CA VAL A 44 -0.57 12.43 13.89
C VAL A 44 -1.64 11.36 14.07
N LEU A 45 -1.33 10.09 13.74
CA LEU A 45 -2.28 8.98 13.88
C LEU A 45 -2.58 8.63 15.35
N SER A 46 -1.63 8.80 16.25
CA SER A 46 -1.78 8.47 17.69
C SER A 46 -2.50 9.55 18.49
N GLN A 47 -2.57 10.78 18.01
CA GLN A 47 -3.24 11.89 18.70
C GLN A 47 -4.76 11.73 18.70
N ARG A 48 -5.39 11.63 19.87
CA ARG A 48 -6.85 11.51 19.96
C ARG A 48 -7.58 12.67 19.27
N ASP A 49 -7.10 13.89 19.46
CA ASP A 49 -7.73 15.13 18.98
C ASP A 49 -6.82 15.84 17.97
N THR A 50 -6.45 15.13 16.90
CA THR A 50 -5.77 15.75 15.76
C THR A 50 -6.72 16.75 15.11
N PRO A 51 -6.31 18.01 14.85
CA PRO A 51 -7.07 18.93 14.03
C PRO A 51 -7.45 18.26 12.70
N ALA A 52 -8.70 18.42 12.25
CA ALA A 52 -9.19 17.79 11.03
C ALA A 52 -8.31 18.11 9.81
N GLU A 53 -7.65 19.26 9.84
CA GLU A 53 -6.67 19.72 8.86
C GLU A 53 -5.45 18.79 8.80
N MET A 54 -4.83 18.45 9.93
CA MET A 54 -3.62 17.59 9.97
C MET A 54 -3.92 16.11 9.66
N SER A 55 -5.19 15.70 9.72
CA SER A 55 -5.61 14.35 9.33
C SER A 55 -5.99 14.25 7.84
N GLN A 56 -5.83 15.33 7.07
CA GLN A 56 -6.08 15.30 5.63
C GLN A 56 -5.05 14.40 4.94
N PRO A 57 -5.48 13.55 3.99
CA PRO A 57 -4.59 12.67 3.24
C PRO A 57 -3.40 13.42 2.63
N GLU A 58 -3.62 14.62 2.09
CA GLU A 58 -2.59 15.43 1.42
C GLU A 58 -1.48 15.85 2.38
N ILE A 59 -1.82 16.18 3.63
CA ILE A 59 -0.84 16.54 4.66
C ILE A 59 -0.05 15.31 5.09
N LEU A 60 -0.74 14.19 5.31
CA LEU A 60 -0.10 12.92 5.67
C LEU A 60 0.84 12.43 4.56
N GLU A 61 0.46 12.61 3.29
CA GLU A 61 1.30 12.29 2.14
C GLU A 61 2.55 13.17 2.12
N SER A 62 2.42 14.46 2.41
CA SER A 62 3.56 15.37 2.51
C SER A 62 4.50 14.98 3.65
N LEU A 63 3.99 14.59 4.81
CA LEU A 63 4.78 14.15 5.97
C LEU A 63 5.49 12.82 5.70
N ALA A 64 4.81 11.89 5.03
CA ALA A 64 5.37 10.60 4.65
C ALA A 64 6.39 10.69 3.50
N GLY A 65 6.54 11.83 2.83
CA GLY A 65 7.40 11.94 1.64
C GLY A 65 6.78 11.35 0.37
N GLY A 66 5.44 11.25 0.32
CA GLY A 66 4.66 10.84 -0.84
C GLY A 66 3.57 9.81 -0.52
N GLN A 67 2.66 9.64 -1.48
CA GLN A 67 1.54 8.69 -1.39
C GLN A 67 1.99 7.25 -1.16
N ASP A 68 3.01 6.78 -1.87
CA ASP A 68 3.50 5.40 -1.75
C ASP A 68 4.08 5.09 -0.38
N ALA A 69 4.83 6.06 0.18
CA ALA A 69 5.40 5.94 1.51
C ALA A 69 4.30 5.93 2.58
N LEU A 70 3.31 6.82 2.45
CA LEU A 70 2.16 6.84 3.34
C LEU A 70 1.40 5.51 3.29
N VAL A 71 1.05 5.01 2.10
CA VAL A 71 0.31 3.74 1.97
C VAL A 71 1.08 2.60 2.62
N ARG A 72 2.39 2.51 2.41
CA ARG A 72 3.22 1.48 3.06
C ARG A 72 3.16 1.58 4.58
N ILE A 73 3.32 2.78 5.13
CA ILE A 73 3.18 3.03 6.57
C ILE A 73 1.79 2.58 7.03
N LEU A 74 0.71 3.06 6.40
CA LEU A 74 -0.65 2.70 6.80
C LEU A 74 -0.89 1.18 6.76
N LEU A 75 -0.38 0.49 5.74
CA LEU A 75 -0.45 -0.98 5.65
C LEU A 75 0.27 -1.65 6.83
N ASP A 76 1.45 -1.18 7.22
CA ASP A 76 2.23 -1.72 8.34
C ASP A 76 1.56 -1.45 9.70
N TYR A 77 0.83 -0.34 9.82
CA TYR A 77 0.20 0.08 11.07
C TYR A 77 -1.21 -0.45 11.28
N ARG A 78 -1.93 -0.85 10.22
CA ARG A 78 -3.37 -1.19 10.32
C ARG A 78 -3.69 -2.34 11.28
N THR A 79 -2.78 -3.31 11.42
CA THR A 79 -2.93 -4.47 12.32
C THR A 79 -2.27 -4.25 13.69
N LYS A 80 -1.59 -3.11 13.91
CA LYS A 80 -0.95 -2.84 15.19
C LYS A 80 -1.99 -2.41 16.23
N GLU A 81 -1.98 -3.10 17.37
CA GLU A 81 -2.82 -2.76 18.52
C GLU A 81 -2.24 -1.61 19.36
N THR A 82 -0.94 -1.33 19.21
CA THR A 82 -0.22 -0.23 19.88
C THR A 82 0.49 0.66 18.86
N PRO A 83 0.41 2.00 18.95
CA PRO A 83 -0.32 2.83 19.92
C PRO A 83 -1.86 2.74 19.78
N PRO A 84 -2.65 3.12 20.81
CA PRO A 84 -4.10 3.01 20.74
C PRO A 84 -4.67 3.80 19.56
N PHE A 85 -5.70 3.26 18.90
CA PHE A 85 -6.43 3.84 17.76
C PHE A 85 -5.66 3.96 16.43
N VAL A 86 -4.34 3.74 16.40
CA VAL A 86 -3.54 3.89 15.18
C VAL A 86 -3.98 2.90 14.10
N GLY A 87 -4.13 1.61 14.42
CA GLY A 87 -4.57 0.62 13.44
C GLY A 87 -5.96 0.94 12.85
N ILE A 88 -6.91 1.36 13.68
CA ILE A 88 -8.26 1.78 13.26
C ILE A 88 -8.21 2.98 12.30
N ARG A 89 -7.39 3.97 12.61
CA ARG A 89 -7.23 5.17 11.78
C ARG A 89 -6.52 4.87 10.48
N ALA A 90 -5.46 4.06 10.55
CA ALA A 90 -4.76 3.58 9.37
C ALA A 90 -5.71 2.83 8.44
N GLN A 91 -6.52 1.91 8.98
CA GLN A 91 -7.54 1.20 8.22
C GLN A 91 -8.53 2.15 7.54
N LYS A 92 -9.00 3.16 8.27
CA LYS A 92 -9.96 4.13 7.72
C LYS A 92 -9.35 4.94 6.57
N LEU A 93 -8.09 5.36 6.70
CA LEU A 93 -7.38 6.09 5.65
C LEU A 93 -7.12 5.21 4.42
N LEU A 94 -6.77 3.93 4.62
CA LEU A 94 -6.56 2.97 3.53
C LEU A 94 -7.78 2.80 2.62
N LEU A 95 -9.00 3.03 3.10
CA LEU A 95 -10.21 2.97 2.26
C LEU A 95 -10.14 3.99 1.10
N GLY A 96 -9.53 5.16 1.32
CA GLY A 96 -9.32 6.16 0.27
C GLY A 96 -8.29 5.75 -0.78
N TYR A 97 -7.41 4.81 -0.45
CA TYR A 97 -6.35 4.27 -1.32
C TYR A 97 -6.70 2.90 -1.91
N ALA A 98 -7.94 2.43 -1.74
CA ALA A 98 -8.40 1.11 -2.17
C ALA A 98 -8.56 0.94 -3.70
N ASN A 99 -8.19 1.97 -4.48
CA ASN A 99 -7.92 1.86 -5.90
C ASN A 99 -6.60 1.13 -6.21
N ARG A 100 -5.67 1.08 -5.25
CA ARG A 100 -4.45 0.28 -5.37
C ARG A 100 -4.73 -1.18 -5.01
N GLU A 101 -4.11 -2.09 -5.75
CA GLU A 101 -4.33 -3.53 -5.61
C GLU A 101 -3.82 -4.07 -4.27
N ASP A 102 -2.62 -3.65 -3.84
CA ASP A 102 -2.02 -4.01 -2.55
C ASP A 102 -2.92 -3.62 -1.35
N VAL A 103 -3.53 -2.43 -1.42
CA VAL A 103 -4.49 -1.96 -0.43
C VAL A 103 -5.80 -2.74 -0.51
N ALA A 104 -6.34 -2.97 -1.70
CA ALA A 104 -7.57 -3.73 -1.87
C ALA A 104 -7.44 -5.17 -1.33
N ASP A 105 -6.28 -5.81 -1.57
CA ASP A 105 -5.96 -7.14 -1.07
C ASP A 105 -5.83 -7.17 0.45
N ALA A 106 -5.13 -6.18 1.02
CA ALA A 106 -5.02 -6.00 2.46
C ALA A 106 -6.40 -5.86 3.12
N LEU A 107 -7.25 -4.95 2.63
CA LEU A 107 -8.60 -4.73 3.15
C LEU A 107 -9.46 -6.00 3.03
N ALA A 108 -9.34 -6.75 1.94
CA ALA A 108 -10.06 -8.00 1.76
C ALA A 108 -9.60 -9.07 2.76
N GLY A 109 -8.28 -9.18 3.00
CA GLY A 109 -7.71 -10.06 4.02
C GLY A 109 -8.16 -9.68 5.43
N ASP A 110 -8.24 -8.39 5.74
CA ASP A 110 -8.72 -7.92 7.04
C ASP A 110 -10.22 -8.25 7.23
N VAL A 111 -11.02 -8.13 6.17
CA VAL A 111 -12.44 -8.51 6.19
C VAL A 111 -12.61 -10.00 6.44
N THR A 112 -11.80 -10.88 5.85
CA THR A 112 -11.95 -12.33 6.01
C THR A 112 -11.23 -12.89 7.24
N SER A 113 -10.34 -12.13 7.87
CA SER A 113 -9.60 -12.54 9.07
C SER A 113 -10.51 -12.74 10.29
N GLU A 114 -10.39 -13.90 10.94
CA GLU A 114 -11.08 -14.20 12.20
C GLU A 114 -10.55 -13.37 13.39
N GLU A 115 -9.28 -12.98 13.32
CA GLU A 115 -8.58 -12.18 14.34
C GLU A 115 -9.04 -10.71 14.33
N TYR A 116 -9.21 -10.13 13.14
CA TYR A 116 -9.41 -8.68 12.98
C TYR A 116 -10.88 -8.28 12.81
N PHE A 117 -11.74 -8.72 13.73
CA PHE A 117 -13.17 -8.36 13.73
C PHE A 117 -13.42 -6.84 13.69
N GLY A 118 -12.60 -6.07 14.41
CA GLY A 118 -12.66 -4.61 14.44
C GLY A 118 -12.36 -3.98 13.07
N LEU A 119 -11.37 -4.50 12.35
CA LEU A 119 -11.00 -4.00 11.02
C LEU A 119 -12.09 -4.32 9.99
N ALA A 120 -12.61 -5.55 10.00
CA ALA A 120 -13.71 -5.95 9.14
C ALA A 120 -14.97 -5.09 9.36
N ARG A 121 -15.26 -4.74 10.63
CA ARG A 121 -16.34 -3.80 10.98
C ARG A 121 -16.11 -2.43 10.36
N ILE A 122 -14.90 -1.88 10.43
CA ILE A 122 -14.59 -0.56 9.87
C ILE A 122 -14.82 -0.55 8.36
N VAL A 123 -14.32 -1.58 7.65
CA VAL A 123 -14.51 -1.73 6.21
C VAL A 123 -16.00 -1.83 5.86
N SER A 124 -16.77 -2.62 6.62
CA SER A 124 -18.22 -2.75 6.39
C SER A 124 -18.99 -1.45 6.60
N LEU A 125 -18.60 -0.62 7.58
CA LEU A 125 -19.29 0.63 7.88
C LEU A 125 -18.96 1.75 6.88
N HIS A 126 -17.81 1.68 6.23
CA HIS A 126 -17.30 2.74 5.35
C HIS A 126 -17.09 2.25 3.91
N LEU A 127 -17.73 1.13 3.52
CA LEU A 127 -17.54 0.53 2.21
C LEU A 127 -17.82 1.53 1.08
N ASP A 128 -18.83 2.38 1.24
CA ASP A 128 -19.21 3.40 0.23
C ASP A 128 -18.13 4.48 0.03
N GLN A 129 -17.14 4.59 0.93
CA GLN A 129 -16.02 5.52 0.80
C GLN A 129 -14.89 4.98 -0.10
N VAL A 130 -14.92 3.69 -0.43
CA VAL A 130 -13.96 3.07 -1.35
C VAL A 130 -14.22 3.60 -2.75
N PRO A 131 -13.25 4.22 -3.44
CA PRO A 131 -13.49 4.88 -4.73
C PRO A 131 -13.79 3.90 -5.86
N SER A 132 -13.12 2.74 -5.87
CA SER A 132 -13.28 1.72 -6.91
C SER A 132 -14.54 0.88 -6.71
N GLU A 133 -15.46 0.90 -7.70
CA GLU A 133 -16.67 0.06 -7.71
C GLU A 133 -16.34 -1.44 -7.69
N ALA A 134 -15.32 -1.84 -8.45
CA ALA A 134 -14.87 -3.23 -8.46
C ALA A 134 -14.38 -3.66 -7.07
N THR A 135 -13.62 -2.80 -6.39
CA THR A 135 -13.14 -3.07 -5.02
C THR A 135 -14.31 -3.07 -4.02
N ARG A 136 -15.27 -2.14 -4.14
CA ARG A 136 -16.49 -2.13 -3.31
C ARG A 136 -17.28 -3.41 -3.45
N SER A 137 -17.51 -3.87 -4.68
CA SER A 137 -18.22 -5.12 -4.94
C SER A 137 -17.49 -6.33 -4.37
N ARG A 138 -16.16 -6.38 -4.51
CA ARG A 138 -15.31 -7.44 -3.94
C ARG A 138 -15.40 -7.48 -2.41
N LEU A 139 -15.21 -6.33 -1.75
CA LEU A 139 -15.26 -6.21 -0.29
C LEU A 139 -16.68 -6.48 0.23
N GLY A 140 -17.72 -5.96 -0.44
CA GLY A 140 -19.11 -6.21 -0.11
C GLY A 140 -19.46 -7.69 -0.12
N ARG A 141 -18.98 -8.44 -1.12
CA ARG A 141 -19.12 -9.90 -1.15
C ARG A 141 -18.41 -10.56 0.03
N ALA A 142 -17.19 -10.16 0.33
CA ALA A 142 -16.44 -10.70 1.48
C ALA A 142 -17.15 -10.44 2.82
N ILE A 143 -17.74 -9.26 2.99
CA ILE A 143 -18.55 -8.89 4.17
C ILE A 143 -19.78 -9.80 4.30
N ILE A 144 -20.52 -10.00 3.21
CA ILE A 144 -21.70 -10.89 3.19
C ILE A 144 -21.30 -12.33 3.51
N GLU A 145 -20.24 -12.84 2.88
CA GLU A 145 -19.76 -14.20 3.13
C GLU A 145 -19.28 -14.40 4.57
N ARG A 146 -18.67 -13.38 5.17
CA ARG A 146 -18.34 -13.41 6.60
C ARG A 146 -19.60 -13.44 7.47
N ALA A 147 -20.60 -12.61 7.17
CA ALA A 147 -21.85 -12.58 7.92
C ALA A 147 -22.62 -13.91 7.92
N LYS A 148 -22.55 -14.66 6.82
CA LYS A 148 -23.12 -16.02 6.73
C LYS A 148 -22.43 -17.02 7.68
N LYS A 149 -21.14 -16.81 7.98
CA LYS A 149 -20.33 -17.68 8.86
C LYS A 149 -20.32 -17.22 10.31
N GLU A 150 -20.38 -15.92 10.55
CA GLU A 150 -20.31 -15.29 11.86
C GLU A 150 -21.58 -14.48 12.17
N ALA A 151 -22.51 -15.05 12.92
CA ALA A 151 -23.78 -14.39 13.29
C ALA A 151 -23.58 -13.01 13.95
N ARG A 152 -22.53 -12.85 14.76
CA ARG A 152 -22.19 -11.56 15.39
C ARG A 152 -21.84 -10.44 14.38
N PHE A 153 -21.43 -10.81 13.17
CA PHE A 153 -21.03 -9.87 12.12
C PHE A 153 -22.21 -9.45 11.23
N GLU A 154 -23.30 -10.23 11.24
CA GLU A 154 -24.49 -10.02 10.40
C GLU A 154 -25.03 -8.59 10.46
N ARG A 155 -25.10 -8.00 11.66
CA ARG A 155 -25.58 -6.62 11.85
C ARG A 155 -24.82 -5.58 11.03
N TYR A 156 -23.53 -5.81 10.75
CA TYR A 156 -22.71 -4.89 9.96
C TYR A 156 -22.93 -5.12 8.47
N ALA A 157 -23.03 -6.37 8.05
CA ALA A 157 -23.34 -6.70 6.66
C ALA A 157 -24.76 -6.27 6.25
N ARG A 158 -25.73 -6.26 7.17
CA ARG A 158 -27.07 -5.71 6.90
C ARG A 158 -27.05 -4.22 6.56
N GLY A 159 -26.03 -3.47 6.99
CA GLY A 159 -25.84 -2.08 6.58
C GLY A 159 -25.68 -1.92 5.07
N LEU A 160 -25.20 -2.96 4.37
CA LEU A 160 -25.04 -2.96 2.92
C LEU A 160 -26.37 -2.86 2.15
N LEU A 161 -27.50 -3.18 2.78
CA LEU A 161 -28.83 -2.98 2.18
C LEU A 161 -29.11 -1.51 1.83
N GLN A 162 -28.43 -0.59 2.52
CA GLN A 162 -28.53 0.86 2.36
C GLN A 162 -27.32 1.45 1.61
N SER A 163 -26.42 0.62 1.08
CA SER A 163 -25.26 1.08 0.33
C SER A 163 -25.67 1.98 -0.84
N GLN A 164 -24.90 3.04 -1.07
CA GLN A 164 -25.06 3.93 -2.22
C GLN A 164 -24.64 3.25 -3.53
N ASP A 165 -23.89 2.15 -3.46
CA ASP A 165 -23.53 1.34 -4.61
C ASP A 165 -24.67 0.36 -4.97
N PRO A 166 -25.31 0.50 -6.14
CA PRO A 166 -26.44 -0.34 -6.52
C PRO A 166 -26.09 -1.83 -6.61
N ALA A 167 -24.85 -2.17 -6.98
CA ALA A 167 -24.42 -3.55 -7.08
C ALA A 167 -24.28 -4.17 -5.69
N VAL A 168 -23.70 -3.45 -4.74
CA VAL A 168 -23.57 -3.88 -3.34
C VAL A 168 -24.94 -4.03 -2.68
N SER A 169 -25.82 -3.04 -2.84
CA SER A 169 -27.15 -3.06 -2.23
C SER A 169 -28.00 -4.24 -2.73
N ARG A 170 -27.92 -4.57 -4.02
CA ARG A 170 -28.56 -5.74 -4.62
C ARG A 170 -28.00 -7.05 -4.05
N MET A 171 -26.68 -7.22 -4.00
CA MET A 171 -26.05 -8.41 -3.39
C MET A 171 -26.49 -8.60 -1.93
N ALA A 172 -26.59 -7.51 -1.17
CA ALA A 172 -27.06 -7.57 0.22
C ALA A 172 -28.54 -7.98 0.33
N ARG A 173 -29.40 -7.49 -0.57
CA ARG A 173 -30.82 -7.87 -0.60
C ARG A 173 -31.00 -9.36 -0.87
N GLU A 174 -30.30 -9.87 -1.87
CA GLU A 174 -30.25 -11.31 -2.21
C GLU A 174 -29.79 -12.15 -1.01
N ALA A 175 -28.86 -11.64 -0.19
CA ALA A 175 -28.33 -12.39 0.94
C ALA A 175 -29.16 -12.33 2.24
N PHE A 176 -29.99 -11.30 2.46
CA PHE A 176 -30.61 -11.03 3.77
C PHE A 176 -32.14 -10.84 3.75
N THR A 177 -32.78 -10.89 2.59
CA THR A 177 -34.24 -10.68 2.43
C THR A 177 -34.98 -11.95 2.00
N GLU A 178 -34.25 -13.03 1.77
CA GLU A 178 -34.79 -14.40 1.66
C GLU A 178 -34.90 -15.05 3.05
#